data_AF-A0A522DP04-F1
#
_entry.id   AF-A0A522DP04-F1
#
_cell.length_a   1.000
_cell.length_b   1.000
_cell.length_c   1.000
_cell.angle_alpha   90.00
_cell.angle_beta   90.00
_cell.angle_gamma   90.00
#
_symmetry.space_group_name_H-M   'P 1'
#
loop_
_entity.id
_entity.type
_entity.pdbx_description
1 polymer ?
#
loop_
_entity_poly.entity_id
_entity_poly.type
_entity_poly.pdbx_seq_one_letter_code
_entity_poly.pdbx_strand_id
1 'polypeptide(L)'
;GKSGAFQKNLTNRRGDLLVEAVTLHRRFPYAVLAGFLFLDHQAEHDHTIRRKSTFQNAFPRLRLFTRRPDPLGREEQFERLFLLLVDSNPFQPLIRAFEVNDESQEVDLDAAFGSIVELLGERNFDLYDGTDGVITKV
;
A
#
# COMPACT_ATOMS: atom_id res chain seq x y z
N GLY A 1 10.26 12.68 -28.98
CA GLY A 1 10.50 12.51 -27.54
C GLY A 1 9.42 11.63 -26.97
N LYS A 2 9.78 10.60 -26.19
CA LYS A 2 8.77 9.82 -25.44
C LYS A 2 8.07 10.79 -24.49
N SER A 3 6.75 10.83 -24.49
CA SER A 3 6.00 11.64 -23.53
C SER A 3 6.44 11.26 -22.13
N GLY A 4 6.88 12.21 -21.31
CA GLY A 4 7.24 12.02 -19.89
C GLY A 4 6.03 11.71 -18.99
N ALA A 5 5.08 10.93 -19.49
CA ALA A 5 3.88 10.53 -18.78
C ALA A 5 4.14 9.17 -18.12
N PHE A 6 4.16 9.14 -16.79
CA PHE A 6 4.32 7.93 -15.99
C PHE A 6 2.97 7.23 -15.74
N GLN A 7 2.02 7.45 -16.66
CA GLN A 7 0.66 6.94 -16.56
C GLN A 7 0.65 5.42 -16.50
N LYS A 8 0.61 4.89 -15.27
CA LYS A 8 0.16 3.53 -15.04
C LYS A 8 -1.34 3.49 -15.19
N ASN A 9 -1.86 2.40 -15.76
CA ASN A 9 -3.30 2.16 -15.80
C ASN A 9 -3.79 1.80 -14.39
N LEU A 10 -3.95 2.82 -13.53
CA LEU A 10 -4.37 2.68 -12.14
C LEU A 10 -5.74 2.00 -12.01
N THR A 11 -6.60 2.11 -13.02
CA THR A 11 -7.89 1.43 -13.06
C THR A 11 -7.73 -0.08 -13.15
N ASN A 12 -6.88 -0.56 -14.06
CA ASN A 12 -6.58 -1.99 -14.18
C ASN A 12 -5.85 -2.49 -12.93
N ARG A 13 -4.83 -1.75 -12.46
CA ARG A 13 -4.09 -2.13 -11.24
C ARG A 13 -4.97 -2.23 -10.01
N ARG A 14 -5.93 -1.31 -9.87
CA ARG A 14 -6.97 -1.44 -8.85
C ARG A 14 -7.72 -2.76 -9.02
N GLY A 15 -8.24 -3.06 -10.21
CA GLY A 15 -8.98 -4.31 -10.47
C GLY A 15 -8.19 -5.56 -10.04
N ASP A 16 -6.92 -5.64 -10.44
CA ASP A 16 -6.01 -6.74 -10.07
C ASP A 16 -5.87 -6.85 -8.54
N LEU A 17 -5.57 -5.73 -7.86
CA LEU A 17 -5.41 -5.70 -6.40
C LEU A 17 -6.67 -6.15 -5.66
N LEU A 18 -7.85 -5.75 -6.13
CA LEU A 18 -9.12 -6.12 -5.48
C LEU A 18 -9.44 -7.60 -5.63
N VAL A 19 -9.17 -8.18 -6.81
CA VAL A 19 -9.40 -9.61 -7.05
C VAL A 19 -8.52 -10.45 -6.13
N GLU A 20 -7.27 -10.07 -5.95
CA GLU A 20 -6.34 -10.76 -5.04
C GLU A 20 -6.80 -10.63 -3.58
N ALA A 21 -7.14 -9.41 -3.13
CA ALA A 21 -7.61 -9.18 -1.76
C ALA A 21 -8.85 -10.01 -1.42
N VAL A 22 -9.86 -10.00 -2.30
CA VAL A 22 -11.11 -10.76 -2.10
C VAL A 22 -10.83 -12.26 -2.07
N THR A 23 -10.04 -12.76 -3.01
CA THR A 23 -9.67 -14.19 -3.07
C THR A 23 -9.01 -14.65 -1.78
N LEU A 24 -8.05 -13.88 -1.28
CA LEU A 24 -7.30 -14.23 -0.08
C LEU A 24 -8.15 -14.13 1.18
N HIS A 25 -8.90 -13.05 1.39
CA HIS A 25 -9.73 -12.89 2.58
C HIS A 25 -10.86 -13.91 2.67
N ARG A 26 -11.46 -14.31 1.54
CA ARG A 26 -12.46 -15.39 1.54
C ARG A 26 -11.89 -16.73 1.96
N ARG A 27 -10.64 -17.01 1.59
CA ARG A 27 -9.96 -18.27 1.92
C ARG A 27 -9.36 -18.25 3.32
N PHE A 28 -8.87 -17.09 3.75
CA PHE A 28 -8.18 -16.87 5.02
C PHE A 28 -8.70 -15.55 5.65
N PRO A 29 -9.85 -15.57 6.35
CA PRO A 29 -10.50 -14.35 6.85
C PRO A 29 -9.61 -13.49 7.76
N TYR A 30 -8.72 -14.15 8.50
CA TYR A 30 -7.77 -13.56 9.44
C TYR A 30 -6.41 -13.19 8.82
N ALA A 31 -6.22 -13.40 7.51
CA ALA A 31 -4.99 -12.97 6.86
C ALA A 31 -4.83 -11.44 6.97
N VAL A 32 -3.58 -11.02 7.17
CA VAL A 32 -3.18 -9.61 7.11
C VAL A 32 -2.57 -9.38 5.74
N LEU A 33 -3.23 -8.57 4.92
CA LEU A 33 -2.76 -8.22 3.58
C LEU A 33 -2.23 -6.80 3.57
N ALA A 34 -0.95 -6.68 3.21
CA ALA A 34 -0.31 -5.40 2.93
C ALA A 34 0.02 -5.28 1.44
N GLY A 35 -0.42 -4.19 0.82
CA GLY A 35 -0.12 -3.91 -0.59
C GLY A 35 0.93 -2.81 -0.73
N PHE A 36 1.87 -2.97 -1.66
CA PHE A 36 2.90 -1.99 -1.97
C PHE A 36 2.86 -1.65 -3.46
N LEU A 37 2.40 -0.44 -3.79
CA LEU A 37 2.35 0.03 -5.17
C LEU A 37 3.52 0.98 -5.44
N PHE A 38 4.49 0.49 -6.20
CA PHE A 38 5.67 1.24 -6.60
C PHE A 38 5.37 2.08 -7.85
N LEU A 39 5.71 3.36 -7.81
CA LEU A 39 5.72 4.29 -8.93
C LEU A 39 7.13 4.86 -9.10
N ASP A 40 7.45 5.28 -10.32
CA ASP A 40 8.65 6.08 -10.54
C ASP A 40 8.49 7.43 -9.82
N HIS A 41 9.56 7.97 -9.21
CA HIS A 41 9.51 9.25 -8.51
C HIS A 41 8.99 10.40 -9.40
N GLN A 42 9.24 10.36 -10.72
CA GLN A 42 8.76 11.38 -11.65
C GLN A 42 7.23 11.35 -11.85
N ALA A 43 6.54 10.29 -11.41
CA ALA A 43 5.08 10.21 -11.39
C ALA A 43 4.41 11.23 -10.47
N GLU A 44 5.17 11.87 -9.57
CA GLU A 44 4.70 13.00 -8.77
C GLU A 44 4.52 14.27 -9.61
N HIS A 45 5.32 14.41 -10.66
CA HIS A 45 5.42 15.64 -11.45
C HIS A 45 4.84 15.53 -12.86
N ASP A 46 4.32 14.36 -13.25
CA ASP A 46 3.77 14.09 -14.59
C ASP A 46 2.36 14.68 -14.86
N HIS A 47 1.99 15.70 -14.08
CA HIS A 47 0.77 16.47 -14.27
C HIS A 47 0.73 17.17 -15.62
N THR A 48 -0.48 17.51 -16.05
CA THR A 48 -0.71 18.35 -17.23
C THR A 48 -1.63 19.50 -16.84
N ILE A 49 -1.80 20.48 -17.72
CA ILE A 49 -2.76 21.58 -17.54
C ILE A 49 -4.17 21.08 -17.17
N ARG A 50 -4.56 19.88 -17.64
CA ARG A 50 -5.90 19.32 -17.45
C ARG A 50 -6.00 18.22 -16.41
N ARG A 51 -4.88 17.65 -15.95
CA ARG A 51 -4.89 16.43 -15.11
C ARG A 51 -3.86 16.54 -14.00
N LYS A 52 -4.27 16.14 -12.79
CA LYS A 52 -3.38 15.87 -11.66
C LYS A 52 -2.32 14.81 -12.03
N SER A 53 -1.22 14.77 -11.31
CA SER A 53 -0.18 13.77 -11.52
C SER A 53 -0.66 12.35 -11.21
N THR A 54 0.08 11.35 -11.71
CA THR A 54 -0.19 9.93 -11.46
C THR A 54 -0.16 9.62 -9.97
N PHE A 55 0.79 10.20 -9.23
CA PHE A 55 0.85 10.14 -7.76
C PHE A 55 -0.45 10.65 -7.12
N GLN A 56 -0.84 11.89 -7.39
CA GLN A 56 -2.04 12.50 -6.81
C GLN A 56 -3.33 11.76 -7.20
N ASN A 57 -3.38 11.14 -8.39
CA ASN A 57 -4.54 10.37 -8.82
C ASN A 57 -4.64 8.99 -8.16
N ALA A 58 -3.54 8.44 -7.62
CA ALA A 58 -3.53 7.12 -7.00
C ALA A 58 -4.35 7.10 -5.70
N PHE A 59 -4.20 8.11 -4.84
CA PHE A 59 -4.88 8.18 -3.55
C PHE A 59 -6.41 8.09 -3.64
N PRO A 60 -7.13 8.99 -4.35
CA PRO A 60 -8.60 8.90 -4.42
C PRO A 60 -9.10 7.62 -5.10
N ARG A 61 -8.27 6.97 -5.93
CA ARG A 61 -8.61 5.70 -6.59
C ARG A 61 -8.45 4.49 -5.69
N LEU A 62 -7.57 4.55 -4.71
CA LEU A 62 -7.17 3.42 -3.88
C LEU A 62 -7.61 3.54 -2.42
N ARG A 63 -7.97 4.75 -1.96
CA ARG A 63 -8.32 5.05 -0.55
C ARG A 63 -9.44 4.20 0.03
N LEU A 64 -10.40 3.75 -0.79
CA LEU A 64 -11.48 2.89 -0.30
C LEU A 64 -11.05 1.45 0.01
N PHE A 65 -9.85 1.05 -0.42
CA PHE A 65 -9.36 -0.34 -0.37
C PHE A 65 -8.23 -0.54 0.64
N THR A 66 -8.14 0.34 1.64
CA THR A 66 -7.15 0.24 2.71
C THR A 66 -7.81 0.40 4.07
N ARG A 67 -7.08 0.14 5.15
CA ARG A 67 -7.54 0.19 6.53
C ARG A 67 -8.73 -0.73 6.80
N ARG A 68 -8.63 -1.99 6.35
CA ARG A 68 -9.56 -3.03 6.79
C ARG A 68 -9.50 -3.14 8.34
N PRO A 69 -10.61 -2.89 9.06
CA PRO A 69 -10.58 -2.77 10.51
C PRO A 69 -10.47 -4.12 11.21
N ASP A 70 -11.17 -5.14 10.70
CA ASP A 70 -11.29 -6.45 11.33
C ASP A 70 -11.58 -7.54 10.27
N PRO A 71 -11.51 -8.85 10.61
CA PRO A 71 -11.75 -9.96 9.68
C PRO A 71 -13.13 -9.99 9.01
N LEU A 72 -14.14 -9.31 9.58
CA LEU A 72 -15.48 -9.20 9.01
C LEU A 72 -15.65 -7.92 8.17
N GLY A 73 -14.61 -7.08 8.11
CA GLY A 73 -14.54 -5.94 7.22
C GLY A 73 -14.61 -6.34 5.74
N ARG A 74 -14.71 -5.32 4.88
CA ARG A 74 -14.84 -5.49 3.43
C ARG A 74 -13.66 -6.29 2.87
N GLU A 75 -13.96 -7.38 2.16
CA GLU A 75 -12.97 -8.34 1.66
C GLU A 75 -12.01 -7.71 0.63
N GLU A 76 -12.47 -6.68 -0.07
CA GLU A 76 -11.68 -5.93 -1.06
C GLU A 76 -10.69 -4.92 -0.45
N GLN A 77 -10.73 -4.73 0.88
CA GLN A 77 -9.81 -3.83 1.58
C GLN A 77 -8.57 -4.58 2.06
N PHE A 78 -7.41 -3.97 1.87
CA PHE A 78 -6.17 -4.34 2.54
C PHE A 78 -6.15 -3.77 3.96
N GLU A 79 -5.46 -4.44 4.88
CA GLU A 79 -5.15 -3.91 6.21
C GLU A 79 -4.29 -2.65 6.08
N ARG A 80 -3.30 -2.70 5.18
CA ARG A 80 -2.46 -1.55 4.83
C ARG A 80 -2.19 -1.53 3.32
N LEU A 81 -2.27 -0.36 2.71
CA LEU A 81 -1.93 -0.18 1.31
C LEU A 81 -1.02 1.04 1.21
N PHE A 82 0.16 0.84 0.65
CA PHE A 82 1.19 1.87 0.53
C PHE A 82 1.43 2.22 -0.93
N LEU A 83 1.67 3.51 -1.17
CA LEU A 83 2.16 4.03 -2.44
C LEU A 83 3.61 4.47 -2.23
N LEU A 84 4.51 4.00 -3.10
CA LEU A 84 5.93 4.29 -3.00
C LEU A 84 6.41 5.00 -4.26
N LEU A 85 7.07 6.14 -4.08
CA LEU A 85 7.83 6.79 -5.14
C LEU A 85 9.27 6.31 -5.06
N VAL A 86 9.78 5.79 -6.17
CA VAL A 86 11.12 5.20 -6.27
C VAL A 86 11.96 5.97 -7.28
N ASP A 87 13.09 6.49 -6.81
CA ASP A 87 14.20 6.89 -7.67
C ASP A 87 15.28 5.79 -7.61
N SER A 88 15.48 5.11 -8.74
CA SER A 88 16.48 4.05 -8.88
C SER A 88 17.86 4.59 -9.29
N ASN A 89 18.13 5.87 -9.08
CA ASN A 89 19.44 6.46 -9.28
C ASN A 89 20.52 5.66 -8.50
N PRO A 90 21.55 5.11 -9.17
CA PRO A 90 22.53 4.25 -8.53
C PRO A 90 23.45 4.96 -7.54
N PHE A 91 23.52 6.30 -7.57
CA PHE A 91 24.37 7.08 -6.67
C PHE A 91 23.65 7.52 -5.40
N GLN A 92 22.33 7.72 -5.48
CA GLN A 92 21.51 8.16 -4.37
C GLN A 92 20.08 7.65 -4.57
N PRO A 93 19.83 6.35 -4.32
CA PRO A 93 18.48 5.81 -4.43
C PRO A 93 17.58 6.45 -3.37
N LEU A 94 16.35 6.76 -3.76
CA LEU A 94 15.37 7.36 -2.87
C LEU A 94 14.07 6.57 -2.92
N ILE A 95 13.53 6.25 -1.75
CA ILE A 95 12.21 5.66 -1.60
C ILE A 95 11.42 6.57 -0.66
N ARG A 96 10.26 7.05 -1.13
CA ARG A 96 9.31 7.81 -0.32
C ARG A 96 8.02 7.04 -0.27
N ALA A 97 7.58 6.66 0.92
CA ALA A 97 6.41 5.83 1.12
C ALA A 97 5.26 6.65 1.74
N PHE A 98 4.04 6.35 1.32
CA PHE A 98 2.82 6.99 1.79
C PHE A 98 1.78 5.91 2.06
N GLU A 99 1.06 6.00 3.18
CA GLU A 99 -0.14 5.19 3.35
C GLU A 99 -1.23 5.76 2.42
N VAL A 100 -1.91 4.92 1.64
CA VAL A 100 -2.86 5.38 0.61
C VAL A 100 -4.03 6.22 1.16
N ASN A 101 -4.31 6.16 2.47
CA ASN A 101 -5.31 7.05 3.06
C ASN A 101 -4.83 8.50 3.23
N ASP A 102 -3.52 8.74 3.33
CA ASP A 102 -2.93 10.05 3.59
C ASP A 102 -1.81 10.36 2.58
N GLU A 103 -2.08 11.29 1.67
CA GLU A 103 -1.11 11.72 0.66
C GLU A 103 -0.15 12.81 1.15
N SER A 104 -0.36 13.33 2.36
CA SER A 104 0.36 14.48 2.90
C SER A 104 1.51 14.11 3.83
N GLN A 105 1.49 12.88 4.37
CA GLN A 105 2.47 12.40 5.32
C GLN A 105 3.23 11.21 4.75
N GLU A 106 4.56 11.35 4.70
CA GLU A 106 5.43 10.22 4.42
C GLU A 106 5.46 9.30 5.64
N VAL A 107 5.47 7.99 5.37
CA VAL A 107 5.63 6.97 6.39
C VAL A 107 7.02 6.40 6.31
N ASP A 108 7.64 6.25 7.47
CA ASP A 108 8.86 5.47 7.60
C ASP A 108 8.54 3.99 7.28
N LEU A 109 9.37 3.35 6.46
CA LEU A 109 9.12 1.98 6.03
C LEU A 109 9.28 0.98 7.17
N ASP A 110 10.23 1.20 8.09
CA ASP A 110 10.43 0.31 9.23
C ASP A 110 9.20 0.38 10.16
N ALA A 111 8.69 1.60 10.41
CA ALA A 111 7.44 1.79 11.14
C ALA A 111 6.23 1.15 10.42
N ALA A 112 6.16 1.26 9.08
CA ALA A 112 5.10 0.63 8.29
C ALA A 112 5.13 -0.91 8.43
N PHE A 113 6.31 -1.53 8.34
CA PHE A 113 6.47 -2.97 8.54
C PHE A 113 6.17 -3.39 9.98
N GLY A 114 6.64 -2.63 10.97
CA GLY A 114 6.30 -2.86 12.38
C GLY A 114 4.80 -2.92 12.60
N SER A 115 4.04 -1.97 12.02
CA SER A 115 2.58 -1.96 12.14
C SER A 115 1.88 -3.17 11.50
N ILE A 116 2.47 -3.75 10.44
CA ILE A 116 1.94 -4.98 9.82
C ILE A 116 2.20 -6.18 10.73
N VAL A 117 3.38 -6.23 11.36
CA VAL A 117 3.75 -7.29 12.30
C VAL A 117 2.86 -7.27 13.54
N GLU A 118 2.57 -6.09 14.09
CA GLU A 118 1.64 -5.94 15.21
C GLU A 118 0.24 -6.48 14.85
N LEU A 119 -0.26 -6.15 13.65
CA LEU A 119 -1.53 -6.69 13.16
C LEU A 119 -1.50 -8.22 13.02
N LEU A 120 -0.38 -8.82 12.62
CA LEU A 120 -0.25 -10.28 12.55
C LEU A 120 -0.38 -10.92 13.94
N GLY A 121 0.23 -10.33 14.96
CA GLY A 121 0.07 -10.74 16.36
C GLY A 121 -1.39 -10.62 16.83
N GLU A 122 -2.04 -9.49 16.55
CA GLU A 122 -3.46 -9.28 16.90
C GLU A 122 -4.38 -10.33 16.27
N ARG A 123 -4.15 -10.68 14.99
CA ARG A 123 -5.01 -11.64 14.26
C ARG A 123 -4.74 -13.10 14.59
N ASN A 124 -3.62 -13.41 15.25
CA ASN A 124 -3.23 -14.77 15.59
C ASN A 124 -2.60 -14.86 17.00
N PHE A 125 -3.29 -14.25 17.96
CA PHE A 125 -2.81 -14.09 19.35
C PHE A 125 -2.55 -15.41 20.08
N ASP A 126 -3.19 -16.51 19.64
CA ASP A 126 -3.00 -17.84 20.25
C ASP A 126 -1.64 -18.47 19.88
N LEU A 127 -1.04 -18.05 18.76
CA LEU A 127 0.20 -18.63 18.23
C LEU A 127 1.37 -17.65 18.24
N TYR A 128 1.09 -16.35 18.14
CA TYR A 128 2.11 -15.33 17.95
C TYR A 128 1.84 -14.08 18.80
N ASP A 129 2.91 -13.56 19.40
CA ASP A 129 2.96 -12.19 19.93
C ASP A 129 3.71 -11.33 18.90
N GLY A 130 3.06 -10.24 18.46
CA GLY A 130 3.57 -9.31 17.45
C GLY A 130 3.99 -7.95 18.01
N THR A 131 4.05 -7.81 19.34
CA THR A 131 4.36 -6.54 20.01
C THR A 131 5.75 -6.02 19.63
N ASP A 132 5.92 -4.70 19.57
CA ASP A 132 7.17 -4.00 19.23
C ASP A 132 7.73 -4.36 17.83
N GLY A 133 6.86 -4.79 16.89
CA GLY A 133 7.26 -5.13 15.53
C GLY A 133 8.09 -6.42 15.40
N VAL A 134 8.08 -7.27 16.42
CA VAL A 134 8.75 -8.57 16.42
C VAL A 134 7.73 -9.69 16.58
N ILE A 135 7.77 -10.68 15.69
CA ILE A 135 6.94 -11.88 15.83
C ILE A 135 7.68 -12.91 16.69
N THR A 136 7.12 -13.24 17.85
CA THR A 136 7.56 -14.36 18.68
C THR A 136 6.45 -15.41 18.77
N LYS A 137 6.84 -16.68 18.83
CA LYS A 137 5.88 -17.77 19.03
C LYS A 137 5.57 -17.88 20.53
N VAL A 138 4.28 -17.94 20.87
CA VAL A 138 3.78 -18.14 22.24
C VAL A 138 3.82 -19.62 22.62
#